data_AF-A0A2V7D8J4-F1
#
_entry.id   AF-A0A2V7D8J4-F1
#
_cell.length_a   1.000
_cell.length_b   1.000
_cell.length_c   1.000
_cell.angle_alpha   90.00
_cell.angle_beta   90.00
_cell.angle_gamma   90.00
#
_symmetry.space_group_name_H-M   'P 1'
#
loop_
_entity.id
_entity.type
_entity.pdbx_description
1 polymer ?
#
loop_
_entity_poly.entity_id
_entity_poly.type
_entity_poly.pdbx_seq_one_letter_code
_entity_poly.pdbx_strand_id
1 'polypeptide(L)'
;MSPSKIHYEAPRVAAKPGETVVTSTCAHNCGGRCAVNAHVRDGRIVKISTDPRRWTPEMPPLHACVRGFGQLERVNHPDRLMHPLRRTGPRGSGQFQRVSWDDALDEVAREMRRIRDTYGPAAILDCSRTGSLSTLHGRGVSQRFINMFGGCTELWSNLSAEAEIFAVKQTYGAKAEYKSAGREPIDYVNSRLIVMWGWSPGDGTFGTGTMKQAVAPMGECRNDFDICTELARRLGIAGYNDKTEDEWLRELTGGVIDDFDTFRERGLARLPAPDDAVAFAREIRDPERHPFSTPSGKIEIYSMTLAARPDPYGLGAIPPIPMWIEDEIDARYPLRLVTPKSRARTHSIHDNQPILSRADADEVWINTADAAARGIVDGQRVRVFNARGTTHLPARVTDRIAPGVVSIKEGAWFTPDAAGADTRGCANVLIADRTSPAGAAPFNSCFVDIAPALP
;
A
#
# COMPACT_ATOMS: atom_id res chain seq x y z
N MET A 1 38.09 -12.08 -2.17
CA MET A 1 36.67 -11.71 -1.99
C MET A 1 35.83 -12.80 -2.62
N SER A 2 34.88 -13.39 -1.91
CA SER A 2 33.90 -14.29 -2.53
C SER A 2 33.14 -13.47 -3.59
N PRO A 3 32.89 -13.98 -4.81
CA PRO A 3 32.10 -13.24 -5.80
C PRO A 3 30.73 -12.89 -5.19
N SER A 4 30.29 -11.65 -5.41
CA SER A 4 28.98 -11.19 -4.96
C SER A 4 27.90 -12.17 -5.41
N LYS A 5 27.07 -12.63 -4.47
CA LYS A 5 25.87 -13.42 -4.80
C LYS A 5 24.73 -12.55 -5.31
N ILE A 6 24.90 -11.22 -5.31
CA ILE A 6 23.89 -10.25 -5.75
C ILE A 6 24.07 -9.98 -7.24
N HIS A 7 22.98 -10.10 -7.98
CA HIS A 7 22.97 -9.81 -9.40
C HIS A 7 22.52 -8.37 -9.62
N TYR A 8 23.45 -7.50 -9.97
CA TYR A 8 23.14 -6.13 -10.37
C TYR A 8 22.69 -6.09 -11.83
N GLU A 9 21.43 -5.76 -12.07
CA GLU A 9 20.80 -5.86 -13.38
C GLU A 9 20.59 -4.49 -14.01
N ALA A 10 20.79 -4.41 -15.34
CA ALA A 10 20.36 -3.28 -16.16
C ALA A 10 19.40 -3.78 -17.26
N PRO A 11 18.16 -4.19 -16.93
CA PRO A 11 17.17 -4.68 -17.90
C PRO A 11 16.62 -3.53 -18.77
N ARG A 12 17.50 -2.73 -19.37
CA ARG A 12 17.21 -1.54 -20.18
C ARG A 12 16.92 -1.93 -21.61
N VAL A 13 15.98 -1.20 -22.20
CA VAL A 13 15.84 -1.14 -23.65
C VAL A 13 16.78 -0.06 -24.18
N ALA A 14 17.33 -0.25 -25.39
CA ALA A 14 18.14 0.78 -26.05
C ALA A 14 17.35 2.10 -26.18
N ALA A 15 18.03 3.21 -25.91
CA ALA A 15 17.46 4.53 -26.10
C ALA A 15 17.26 4.82 -27.60
N LYS A 16 16.16 5.52 -27.94
CA LYS A 16 16.03 6.10 -29.27
C LYS A 16 16.90 7.36 -29.39
N PRO A 17 17.22 7.83 -30.61
CA PRO A 17 17.92 9.11 -30.79
C PRO A 17 17.21 10.24 -30.03
N GLY A 18 17.97 10.99 -29.23
CA GLY A 18 17.45 12.08 -28.38
C GLY A 18 16.79 11.65 -27.07
N GLU A 19 16.81 10.36 -26.72
CA GLU A 19 16.32 9.86 -25.42
C GLU A 19 17.46 9.41 -24.51
N THR A 20 17.23 9.49 -23.20
CA THR A 20 17.97 8.74 -22.18
C THR A 20 17.03 7.71 -21.55
N VAL A 21 17.52 6.50 -21.27
CA VAL A 21 16.74 5.46 -20.58
C VAL A 21 17.28 5.25 -19.17
N VAL A 22 16.43 5.48 -18.17
CA VAL A 22 16.75 5.27 -16.75
C VAL A 22 15.94 4.08 -16.24
N THR A 23 16.62 3.01 -15.80
CA THR A 23 15.96 1.92 -15.06
C THR A 23 15.77 2.32 -13.61
N SER A 24 14.54 2.13 -13.13
CA SER A 24 14.14 2.27 -11.74
C SER A 24 13.16 1.16 -11.37
N THR A 25 12.63 1.21 -10.15
CA THR A 25 11.61 0.26 -9.68
C THR A 25 10.30 0.98 -9.39
N CYS A 26 9.19 0.31 -9.65
CA CYS A 26 7.88 0.76 -9.19
C CYS A 26 7.78 0.52 -7.67
N ALA A 27 7.87 1.56 -6.85
CA ALA A 27 7.94 1.45 -5.38
C ALA A 27 6.61 1.67 -4.64
N HIS A 28 5.49 1.31 -5.27
CA HIS A 28 4.19 1.35 -4.59
C HIS A 28 4.09 0.30 -3.48
N ASN A 29 3.15 0.49 -2.56
CA ASN A 29 2.89 -0.45 -1.46
C ASN A 29 2.18 -1.75 -1.86
N CYS A 30 2.13 -2.11 -3.13
CA CYS A 30 1.69 -3.44 -3.53
C CYS A 30 2.71 -4.54 -3.22
N GLY A 31 3.89 -4.20 -2.66
CA GLY A 31 5.00 -5.12 -2.42
C GLY A 31 5.90 -5.33 -3.64
N GLY A 32 5.37 -5.07 -4.84
CA GLY A 32 6.10 -5.11 -6.11
C GLY A 32 7.34 -4.24 -6.16
N ARG A 33 8.37 -4.76 -6.83
CA ARG A 33 9.54 -4.00 -7.32
C ARG A 33 9.75 -4.25 -8.80
N CYS A 34 8.67 -4.11 -9.57
CA CYS A 34 8.73 -4.26 -11.02
C CYS A 34 9.72 -3.26 -11.62
N ALA A 35 10.53 -3.72 -12.57
CA ALA A 35 11.46 -2.88 -13.30
C ALA A 35 10.69 -1.96 -14.27
N VAL A 36 10.91 -0.66 -14.11
CA VAL A 36 10.39 0.38 -15.01
C VAL A 36 11.56 1.09 -15.67
N ASN A 37 11.54 1.14 -16.99
CA ASN A 37 12.51 1.85 -17.80
C ASN A 37 11.87 3.16 -18.26
N ALA A 38 12.28 4.27 -17.65
CA ALA A 38 11.82 5.60 -18.02
C ALA A 38 12.61 6.11 -19.22
N HIS A 39 11.91 6.32 -20.34
CA HIS A 39 12.44 6.98 -21.52
C HIS A 39 12.26 8.48 -21.33
N VAL A 40 13.36 9.21 -21.26
CA VAL A 40 13.42 10.63 -20.94
C VAL A 40 13.86 11.41 -22.17
N ARG A 41 13.11 12.46 -22.51
CA ARG A 41 13.42 13.43 -23.56
C ARG A 41 13.07 14.82 -23.04
N ASP A 42 13.98 15.78 -23.20
CA ASP A 42 13.80 17.17 -22.76
C ASP A 42 13.34 17.30 -21.30
N GLY A 43 13.95 16.49 -20.42
CA GLY A 43 13.64 16.48 -18.97
C GLY A 43 12.28 15.86 -18.61
N ARG A 44 11.56 15.27 -19.57
CA ARG A 44 10.24 14.64 -19.35
C ARG A 44 10.28 13.15 -19.67
N ILE A 45 9.53 12.38 -18.89
CA ILE A 45 9.26 10.99 -19.22
C ILE A 45 8.26 10.97 -20.38
N VAL A 46 8.64 10.37 -21.51
CA VAL A 46 7.81 10.24 -22.73
C VAL A 46 7.27 8.83 -22.93
N LYS A 47 7.90 7.83 -22.30
CA LYS A 47 7.46 6.44 -22.32
C LYS A 47 7.97 5.72 -21.07
N ILE A 48 7.16 4.78 -20.57
CA ILE A 48 7.63 3.73 -19.65
C ILE A 48 7.66 2.41 -20.42
N SER A 49 8.80 1.72 -20.38
CA SER A 49 8.89 0.31 -20.75
C SER A 49 9.23 -0.54 -19.53
N THR A 50 9.25 -1.86 -19.71
CA THR A 50 9.51 -2.83 -18.65
C THR A 50 10.77 -3.63 -18.96
N ASP A 51 11.19 -4.48 -18.03
CA ASP A 51 12.12 -5.59 -18.29
C ASP A 51 11.75 -6.35 -19.58
N PRO A 52 12.61 -6.34 -20.63
CA PRO A 52 12.31 -6.95 -21.91
C PRO A 52 12.69 -8.45 -21.98
N ARG A 53 13.29 -9.00 -20.91
CA ARG A 53 13.75 -10.38 -20.89
C ARG A 53 12.57 -11.36 -20.95
N ARG A 54 12.83 -12.54 -21.52
CA ARG A 54 11.90 -13.67 -21.46
C ARG A 54 12.05 -14.39 -20.13
N TRP A 55 11.00 -15.07 -19.72
CA TRP A 55 11.02 -15.86 -18.49
C TRP A 55 12.01 -17.02 -18.58
N THR A 56 12.84 -17.16 -17.55
CA THR A 56 13.62 -18.38 -17.25
C THR A 56 13.50 -18.72 -15.76
N PRO A 57 13.65 -19.99 -15.36
CA PRO A 57 13.62 -20.41 -13.96
C PRO A 57 14.68 -19.72 -13.10
N GLU A 58 15.87 -19.47 -13.65
CA GLU A 58 17.03 -18.94 -12.93
C GLU A 58 16.98 -17.42 -12.78
N MET A 59 16.35 -16.73 -13.73
CA MET A 59 16.32 -15.27 -13.80
C MET A 59 14.96 -14.76 -14.29
N PRO A 60 13.88 -14.91 -13.48
CA PRO A 60 12.56 -14.47 -13.89
C PRO A 60 12.52 -12.93 -14.08
N PRO A 61 11.91 -12.44 -15.17
CA PRO A 61 11.84 -11.01 -15.46
C PRO A 61 10.94 -10.28 -14.47
N LEU A 62 11.30 -9.05 -14.14
CA LEU A 62 10.54 -8.19 -13.22
C LEU A 62 9.59 -7.28 -13.98
N HIS A 63 8.63 -7.88 -14.69
CA HIS A 63 7.73 -7.09 -15.54
C HIS A 63 6.86 -6.11 -14.74
N ALA A 64 6.74 -4.87 -15.25
CA ALA A 64 5.79 -3.88 -14.80
C ALA A 64 4.37 -4.25 -15.20
N CYS A 65 3.46 -4.17 -14.24
CA CYS A 65 2.02 -4.21 -14.50
C CYS A 65 1.51 -2.85 -14.99
N VAL A 66 0.21 -2.74 -15.26
CA VAL A 66 -0.45 -1.50 -15.70
C VAL A 66 -0.12 -0.30 -14.82
N ARG A 67 0.01 -0.49 -13.50
CA ARG A 67 0.40 0.57 -12.54
C ARG A 67 1.83 1.09 -12.76
N GLY A 68 2.75 0.21 -13.15
CA GLY A 68 4.11 0.59 -13.50
C GLY A 68 4.13 1.44 -14.77
N PHE A 69 3.35 1.07 -15.79
CA PHE A 69 3.19 1.89 -16.99
C PHE A 69 2.48 3.22 -16.71
N GLY A 70 1.49 3.23 -15.80
CA GLY A 70 0.77 4.42 -15.36
C GLY A 70 1.62 5.49 -14.67
N GLN A 71 2.89 5.21 -14.36
CA GLN A 71 3.84 6.22 -13.89
C GLN A 71 4.04 7.35 -14.90
N LEU A 72 3.97 7.06 -16.20
CA LEU A 72 4.06 8.09 -17.25
C LEU A 72 3.01 9.18 -17.04
N GLU A 73 1.76 8.76 -16.90
CA GLU A 73 0.64 9.66 -16.68
C GLU A 73 0.70 10.27 -15.29
N ARG A 74 1.13 9.53 -14.25
CA ARG A 74 1.23 10.04 -12.86
C ARG A 74 2.19 11.21 -12.75
N VAL A 75 3.34 11.09 -13.39
CA VAL A 75 4.37 12.12 -13.39
C VAL A 75 3.87 13.33 -14.18
N ASN A 76 3.25 13.11 -15.33
CA ASN A 76 2.82 14.20 -16.22
C ASN A 76 1.37 14.68 -16.02
N HIS A 77 0.66 14.21 -14.99
CA HIS A 77 -0.78 14.46 -14.83
C HIS A 77 -1.06 15.96 -14.66
N PRO A 78 -2.10 16.54 -15.30
CA PRO A 78 -2.45 17.96 -15.12
C PRO A 78 -2.77 18.33 -13.66
N ASP A 79 -3.41 17.44 -12.91
CA ASP A 79 -3.70 17.66 -11.48
C ASP A 79 -2.48 17.53 -10.55
N ARG A 80 -1.29 17.23 -11.08
CA ARG A 80 -0.10 17.11 -10.25
C ARG A 80 0.16 18.45 -9.55
N LEU A 81 0.29 18.41 -8.22
CA LEU A 81 0.70 19.59 -7.47
C LEU A 81 2.12 19.99 -7.89
N MET A 82 2.25 21.23 -8.38
CA MET A 82 3.52 21.78 -8.86
C MET A 82 4.11 22.82 -7.90
N HIS A 83 3.34 23.24 -6.88
CA HIS A 83 3.68 24.30 -5.93
C HIS A 83 3.04 24.00 -4.57
N PRO A 84 3.56 24.54 -3.46
CA PRO A 84 2.87 24.53 -2.18
C PRO A 84 1.52 25.26 -2.25
N LEU A 85 0.49 24.66 -1.67
CA LEU A 85 -0.86 25.21 -1.62
C LEU A 85 -1.34 25.28 -0.16
N ARG A 86 -1.84 26.45 0.25
CA ARG A 86 -2.53 26.64 1.54
C ARG A 86 -4.03 26.57 1.32
N ARG A 87 -4.74 25.77 2.11
CA ARG A 87 -6.21 25.74 2.12
C ARG A 87 -6.76 27.05 2.68
N THR A 88 -7.65 27.71 1.94
CA THR A 88 -8.27 28.99 2.33
C THR A 88 -9.75 28.87 2.69
N GLY A 89 -10.40 27.78 2.29
CA GLY A 89 -11.79 27.48 2.60
C GLY A 89 -11.98 26.31 3.56
N PRO A 90 -13.24 25.92 3.83
CA PRO A 90 -13.57 24.73 4.60
C PRO A 90 -12.91 23.47 4.02
N ARG A 91 -12.63 22.47 4.87
CA ARG A 91 -12.11 21.17 4.43
C ARG A 91 -13.08 20.57 3.40
N GLY A 92 -12.57 20.13 2.25
CA GLY A 92 -13.37 19.57 1.16
C GLY A 92 -13.85 20.59 0.12
N SER A 93 -13.70 21.90 0.35
CA SER A 93 -14.16 22.94 -0.59
C SER A 93 -13.35 23.07 -1.88
N GLY A 94 -12.16 22.44 -1.96
CA GLY A 94 -11.24 22.63 -3.08
C GLY A 94 -10.59 24.02 -3.15
N GLN A 95 -10.78 24.89 -2.14
CA GLN A 95 -10.26 26.25 -2.14
C GLN A 95 -8.84 26.30 -1.57
N PHE A 96 -7.89 26.63 -2.45
CA PHE A 96 -6.48 26.76 -2.11
C PHE A 96 -5.88 28.01 -2.73
N GLN A 97 -4.89 28.58 -2.06
CA GLN A 97 -4.01 29.60 -2.59
C GLN A 97 -2.58 29.06 -2.68
N ARG A 98 -1.84 29.46 -3.72
CA ARG A 98 -0.40 29.20 -3.79
C ARG A 98 0.32 29.98 -2.70
N VAL A 99 1.31 29.35 -2.08
CA VAL A 99 2.22 29.96 -1.11
C VAL A 99 3.66 29.59 -1.45
N SER A 100 4.62 30.32 -0.90
CA SER A 100 6.03 29.94 -1.02
C SER A 100 6.34 28.72 -0.13
N TRP A 101 7.44 28.03 -0.41
CA TRP A 101 7.94 26.99 0.50
C TRP A 101 8.28 27.54 1.87
N ASP A 102 8.82 28.75 1.95
CA ASP A 102 9.19 29.34 3.24
C ASP A 102 7.94 29.62 4.08
N ASP A 103 6.90 30.23 3.50
CA ASP A 103 5.62 30.47 4.18
C ASP A 103 4.96 29.17 4.65
N ALA A 104 4.99 28.13 3.79
CA ALA A 104 4.40 26.83 4.12
C ALA A 104 5.13 26.16 5.29
N LEU A 105 6.46 26.12 5.24
CA LEU A 105 7.28 25.45 6.25
C LEU A 105 7.33 26.25 7.55
N ASP A 106 7.31 27.58 7.51
CA ASP A 106 7.22 28.44 8.69
C ASP A 106 5.88 28.28 9.40
N GLU A 107 4.78 28.22 8.64
CA GLU A 107 3.45 27.95 9.19
C GLU A 107 3.37 26.56 9.83
N VAL A 108 3.83 25.51 9.13
CA VAL A 108 3.85 24.16 9.69
C VAL A 108 4.72 24.09 10.93
N ALA A 109 5.93 24.67 10.91
CA ALA A 109 6.82 24.67 12.07
C ALA A 109 6.20 25.43 13.26
N ARG A 110 5.54 26.57 13.03
CA ARG A 110 4.83 27.32 14.07
C ARG A 110 3.71 26.49 14.68
N GLU A 111 2.85 25.87 13.87
CA GLU A 111 1.75 25.05 14.37
C GLU A 111 2.23 23.79 15.09
N MET A 112 3.29 23.14 14.60
CA MET A 112 3.92 22.01 15.28
C MET A 112 4.42 22.40 16.67
N ARG A 113 5.13 23.52 16.82
CA ARG A 113 5.56 24.03 18.14
C ARG A 113 4.35 24.34 19.02
N ARG A 114 3.37 25.08 18.49
CA ARG A 114 2.16 25.43 19.24
C ARG A 114 1.46 24.18 19.77
N ILE A 115 1.26 23.17 18.93
CA ILE A 115 0.59 21.91 19.31
C ILE A 115 1.38 21.19 20.40
N ARG A 116 2.70 21.00 20.20
CA ARG A 116 3.56 20.33 21.18
C ARG A 116 3.60 21.08 22.51
N ASP A 117 3.79 22.39 22.47
CA ASP A 117 3.97 23.21 23.68
C ASP A 117 2.65 23.39 24.45
N THR A 118 1.50 23.35 23.76
CA THR A 118 0.17 23.49 24.38
C THR A 118 -0.41 22.15 24.86
N TYR A 119 -0.30 21.09 24.04
CA TYR A 119 -1.01 19.82 24.23
C TYR A 119 -0.08 18.62 24.44
N GLY A 120 1.22 18.83 24.34
CA GLY A 120 2.22 17.76 24.42
C GLY A 120 2.39 16.98 23.11
N PRO A 121 3.44 16.14 23.02
CA PRO A 121 3.72 15.32 21.83
C PRO A 121 2.59 14.36 21.45
N ALA A 122 1.79 13.88 22.42
CA ALA A 122 0.69 12.96 22.17
C ALA A 122 -0.45 13.55 21.31
N ALA A 123 -0.52 14.88 21.18
CA ALA A 123 -1.47 15.55 20.28
C ALA A 123 -1.06 15.48 18.79
N ILE A 124 0.15 15.01 18.50
CA ILE A 124 0.63 14.76 17.14
C ILE A 124 0.37 13.29 16.84
N LEU A 125 -0.44 13.00 15.82
CA LEU A 125 -0.71 11.64 15.38
C LEU A 125 0.12 11.31 14.14
N ASP A 126 0.98 10.29 14.24
CA ASP A 126 1.67 9.74 13.07
C ASP A 126 0.77 8.79 12.28
N CYS A 127 0.27 9.29 11.15
CA CYS A 127 -0.36 8.48 10.11
C CYS A 127 0.56 8.27 8.89
N SER A 128 1.87 8.54 8.99
CA SER A 128 2.81 8.27 7.92
C SER A 128 2.93 6.75 7.73
N ARG A 129 2.36 6.28 6.63
CA ARG A 129 2.33 4.88 6.22
C ARG A 129 2.70 4.81 4.74
N THR A 130 2.02 3.97 3.98
CA THR A 130 2.63 3.20 2.90
C THR A 130 2.52 3.84 1.50
N GLY A 131 2.73 5.15 1.36
CA GLY A 131 2.67 5.82 0.04
C GLY A 131 3.81 5.41 -0.90
N SER A 132 5.02 5.28 -0.34
CA SER A 132 6.24 4.83 -1.01
C SER A 132 6.97 3.85 -0.10
N LEU A 133 7.45 2.73 -0.65
CA LEU A 133 8.26 1.75 0.09
C LEU A 133 9.74 1.79 -0.33
N SER A 134 10.24 2.96 -0.76
CA SER A 134 11.67 3.17 -0.97
C SER A 134 12.46 3.25 0.33
N THR A 135 13.75 2.92 0.26
CA THR A 135 14.68 2.90 1.39
C THR A 135 14.76 4.23 2.14
N LEU A 136 15.04 5.34 1.44
CA LEU A 136 15.17 6.66 2.06
C LEU A 136 13.84 7.41 2.12
N HIS A 137 13.17 7.59 0.98
CA HIS A 137 11.89 8.32 0.87
C HIS A 137 10.66 7.50 1.30
N GLY A 138 10.84 6.63 2.30
CA GLY A 138 9.78 5.87 2.96
C GLY A 138 9.45 6.46 4.34
N ARG A 139 8.79 5.66 5.20
CA ARG A 139 8.39 6.09 6.56
C ARG A 139 9.56 6.52 7.46
N GLY A 140 10.78 6.02 7.21
CA GLY A 140 11.92 6.23 8.13
C GLY A 140 12.26 7.71 8.36
N VAL A 141 12.23 8.53 7.31
CA VAL A 141 12.54 9.96 7.37
C VAL A 141 11.53 10.71 8.25
N SER A 142 10.23 10.54 8.00
CA SER A 142 9.19 11.18 8.81
C SER A 142 9.23 10.72 10.27
N GLN A 143 9.48 9.42 10.50
CA GLN A 143 9.55 8.90 11.87
C GLN A 143 10.73 9.45 12.65
N ARG A 144 11.92 9.51 12.04
CA ARG A 144 13.11 10.12 12.66
C ARG A 144 12.82 11.57 13.04
N PHE A 145 12.23 12.33 12.13
CA PHE A 145 11.91 13.74 12.34
C PHE A 145 10.96 13.93 13.52
N ILE A 146 9.84 13.22 13.54
CA ILE A 146 8.83 13.33 14.61
C ILE A 146 9.40 12.88 15.96
N ASN A 147 10.18 11.80 15.99
CA ASN A 147 10.81 11.33 17.22
C ASN A 147 11.80 12.36 17.78
N MET A 148 12.62 12.98 16.93
CA MET A 148 13.56 14.03 17.36
C MET A 148 12.87 15.34 17.73
N PHE A 149 11.66 15.60 17.22
CA PHE A 149 10.87 16.77 17.58
C PHE A 149 10.25 16.69 19.00
N GLY A 150 10.18 15.48 19.56
CA GLY A 150 9.60 15.21 20.89
C GLY A 150 8.68 13.99 20.96
N GLY A 151 8.49 13.27 19.85
CA GLY A 151 7.62 12.09 19.77
C GLY A 151 6.21 12.40 19.25
N CYS A 152 5.38 11.35 19.18
CA CYS A 152 3.99 11.40 18.72
C CYS A 152 3.17 10.25 19.29
N THR A 153 1.85 10.33 19.11
CA THR A 153 0.96 9.17 19.16
C THR A 153 1.09 8.38 17.87
N GLU A 154 1.37 7.09 17.98
CA GLU A 154 1.40 6.17 16.84
C GLU A 154 0.15 5.29 16.80
N LEU A 155 -0.21 4.84 15.60
CA LEU A 155 -1.22 3.79 15.45
C LEU A 155 -0.65 2.46 15.92
N TRP A 156 -1.29 1.86 16.92
CA TRP A 156 -0.93 0.55 17.45
C TRP A 156 -1.19 -0.59 16.45
N SER A 157 -2.27 -0.50 15.66
CA SER A 157 -2.69 -1.52 14.69
C SER A 157 -2.30 -1.17 13.25
N ASN A 158 -2.14 -2.21 12.42
CA ASN A 158 -2.00 -2.07 10.97
C ASN A 158 -3.37 -2.03 10.27
N LEU A 159 -3.69 -0.88 9.65
CA LEU A 159 -4.92 -0.66 8.89
C LEU A 159 -5.24 -1.74 7.84
N SER A 160 -4.25 -2.41 7.26
CA SER A 160 -4.45 -3.31 6.11
C SER A 160 -4.15 -4.79 6.36
N ALA A 161 -3.44 -5.12 7.45
CA ALA A 161 -2.90 -6.46 7.67
C ALA A 161 -2.99 -6.95 9.12
N GLU A 162 -3.59 -6.19 10.05
CA GLU A 162 -3.56 -6.57 11.48
C GLU A 162 -4.18 -7.95 11.75
N ALA A 163 -5.26 -8.31 11.05
CA ALA A 163 -5.86 -9.64 11.22
C ALA A 163 -4.90 -10.77 10.85
N GLU A 164 -4.09 -10.59 9.81
CA GLU A 164 -3.03 -11.54 9.41
C GLU A 164 -1.93 -11.59 10.47
N ILE A 165 -1.42 -10.41 10.88
CA ILE A 165 -0.37 -10.29 11.91
C ILE A 165 -0.78 -11.03 13.17
N PHE A 166 -2.01 -10.79 13.62
CA PHE A 166 -2.57 -11.44 14.79
C PHE A 166 -2.62 -12.95 14.61
N ALA A 167 -3.25 -13.45 13.54
CA ALA A 167 -3.40 -14.89 13.30
C ALA A 167 -2.05 -15.61 13.20
N VAL A 168 -1.08 -15.03 12.49
CA VAL A 168 0.29 -15.58 12.34
C VAL A 168 0.95 -15.71 13.71
N LYS A 169 0.87 -14.67 14.55
CA LYS A 169 1.50 -14.69 15.88
C LYS A 169 0.82 -15.66 16.85
N GLN A 170 -0.49 -15.83 16.77
CA GLN A 170 -1.19 -16.81 17.60
C GLN A 170 -0.91 -18.27 17.18
N THR A 171 -0.64 -18.51 15.90
CA THR A 171 -0.46 -19.85 15.34
C THR A 171 1.00 -20.32 15.35
N TYR A 172 1.93 -19.41 15.01
CA TYR A 172 3.36 -19.71 14.81
C TYR A 172 4.27 -19.03 15.85
N GLY A 173 3.69 -18.21 16.73
CA GLY A 173 4.35 -17.60 17.87
C GLY A 173 4.81 -16.16 17.63
N ALA A 174 5.25 -15.50 18.70
CA ALA A 174 5.50 -14.05 18.72
C ALA A 174 6.62 -13.58 17.78
N LYS A 175 7.57 -14.46 17.41
CA LYS A 175 8.69 -14.17 16.51
C LYS A 175 8.37 -14.49 15.04
N ALA A 176 7.19 -15.04 14.74
CA ALA A 176 6.82 -15.34 13.37
C ALA A 176 6.65 -14.05 12.56
N GLU A 177 7.33 -14.00 11.41
CA GLU A 177 7.21 -12.89 10.47
C GLU A 177 5.89 -13.03 9.68
N TYR A 178 5.13 -11.93 9.58
CA TYR A 178 3.96 -11.83 8.72
C TYR A 178 4.37 -11.25 7.36
N LYS A 179 3.70 -11.60 6.26
CA LYS A 179 4.19 -11.36 4.88
C LYS A 179 5.53 -12.03 4.52
N SER A 180 5.99 -12.99 5.31
CA SER A 180 7.13 -13.87 5.00
C SER A 180 6.81 -14.89 3.89
N ALA A 181 5.53 -15.02 3.52
CA ALA A 181 5.05 -15.83 2.40
C ALA A 181 4.64 -14.94 1.22
N GLY A 182 5.59 -14.18 0.68
CA GLY A 182 5.46 -13.66 -0.68
C GLY A 182 5.73 -14.78 -1.68
N ARG A 183 5.11 -14.74 -2.86
CA ARG A 183 5.56 -15.61 -3.96
C ARG A 183 6.85 -15.06 -4.54
N GLU A 184 7.87 -15.88 -4.63
CA GLU A 184 8.90 -15.71 -5.64
C GLU A 184 8.51 -16.55 -6.87
N PRO A 185 8.77 -16.09 -8.11
CA PRO A 185 8.51 -16.91 -9.29
C PRO A 185 9.23 -18.28 -9.27
N ILE A 186 10.27 -18.42 -8.46
CA ILE A 186 11.01 -19.67 -8.22
C ILE A 186 10.19 -20.68 -7.40
N ASP A 187 9.22 -20.24 -6.59
CA ASP A 187 8.38 -21.14 -5.79
C ASP A 187 7.54 -22.07 -6.65
N TYR A 188 7.15 -21.65 -7.86
CA TYR A 188 6.42 -22.51 -8.82
C TYR A 188 7.24 -23.72 -9.23
N VAL A 189 8.56 -23.57 -9.33
CA VAL A 189 9.48 -24.64 -9.74
C VAL A 189 9.83 -25.53 -8.55
N ASN A 190 9.90 -24.96 -7.35
CA ASN A 190 10.28 -25.68 -6.13
C ASN A 190 9.10 -26.36 -5.41
N SER A 191 7.86 -26.02 -5.77
CA SER A 191 6.66 -26.55 -5.11
C SER A 191 6.10 -27.77 -5.84
N ARG A 192 5.89 -28.87 -5.11
CA ARG A 192 5.17 -30.06 -5.62
C ARG A 192 3.65 -29.86 -5.64
N LEU A 193 3.13 -28.95 -4.81
CA LEU A 193 1.72 -28.60 -4.71
C LEU A 193 1.61 -27.12 -4.34
N ILE A 194 0.70 -26.41 -5.00
CA ILE A 194 0.37 -25.03 -4.70
C ILE A 194 -1.11 -24.96 -4.37
N VAL A 195 -1.43 -24.57 -3.14
CA VAL A 195 -2.81 -24.33 -2.70
C VAL A 195 -3.08 -22.84 -2.78
N MET A 196 -4.06 -22.44 -3.59
CA MET A 196 -4.48 -21.05 -3.74
C MET A 196 -5.85 -20.87 -3.10
N TRP A 197 -5.91 -20.09 -2.02
CA TRP A 197 -7.17 -19.79 -1.31
C TRP A 197 -7.33 -18.29 -1.10
N GLY A 198 -8.41 -17.70 -1.62
CA GLY A 198 -8.65 -16.25 -1.52
C GLY A 198 -7.54 -15.39 -2.14
N TRP A 199 -6.74 -15.97 -3.04
CA TRP A 199 -5.51 -15.38 -3.55
C TRP A 199 -5.46 -15.39 -5.09
N SER A 200 -4.77 -14.40 -5.66
CA SER A 200 -4.56 -14.23 -7.10
C SER A 200 -3.05 -14.23 -7.42
N PRO A 201 -2.53 -15.28 -8.10
CA PRO A 201 -1.10 -15.36 -8.41
C PRO A 201 -0.61 -14.24 -9.34
N GLY A 202 -1.48 -13.56 -10.08
CA GLY A 202 -1.11 -12.45 -10.95
C GLY A 202 -0.67 -11.18 -10.21
N ASP A 203 -1.04 -11.03 -8.94
CA ASP A 203 -1.10 -9.69 -8.30
C ASP A 203 0.01 -9.41 -7.27
N GLY A 204 0.75 -10.43 -6.81
CA GLY A 204 1.75 -10.29 -5.75
C GLY A 204 3.16 -10.69 -6.16
N THR A 205 3.90 -9.86 -6.89
CA THR A 205 5.37 -10.03 -6.96
C THR A 205 5.95 -9.21 -5.82
N PHE A 206 6.83 -9.77 -4.98
CA PHE A 206 7.62 -8.99 -4.01
C PHE A 206 9.03 -8.79 -4.57
N GLY A 207 9.78 -7.79 -4.10
CA GLY A 207 11.15 -7.62 -4.59
C GLY A 207 11.99 -6.65 -3.77
N THR A 208 13.21 -6.45 -4.24
CA THR A 208 14.33 -5.77 -3.56
C THR A 208 14.49 -4.32 -4.05
N GLY A 209 14.88 -3.38 -3.19
CA GLY A 209 14.62 -1.94 -3.41
C GLY A 209 15.80 -0.97 -3.25
N THR A 210 16.02 -0.14 -4.27
CA THR A 210 16.21 1.32 -4.19
C THR A 210 15.73 1.90 -5.53
N MET A 211 15.18 3.12 -5.53
CA MET A 211 14.70 3.79 -6.75
C MET A 211 15.79 4.70 -7.32
N LYS A 212 15.92 4.72 -8.65
CA LYS A 212 16.73 5.71 -9.37
C LYS A 212 15.86 6.86 -9.86
N GLN A 213 16.34 8.09 -9.67
CA GLN A 213 15.69 9.29 -10.18
C GLN A 213 15.74 9.31 -11.72
N ALA A 214 14.58 9.42 -12.37
CA ALA A 214 14.47 9.51 -13.82
C ALA A 214 14.43 10.96 -14.35
N VAL A 215 13.82 11.87 -13.60
CA VAL A 215 13.68 13.30 -13.94
C VAL A 215 13.86 14.16 -12.70
N ALA A 216 14.19 15.43 -12.88
CA ALA A 216 14.18 16.41 -11.80
C ALA A 216 12.77 16.55 -11.20
N PRO A 217 12.64 16.97 -9.92
CA PRO A 217 11.34 17.31 -9.35
C PRO A 217 10.59 18.31 -10.23
N MET A 218 9.29 18.09 -10.41
CA MET A 218 8.47 18.92 -11.28
C MET A 218 8.00 20.19 -10.57
N GLY A 219 8.19 21.34 -11.21
CA GLY A 219 7.85 22.64 -10.63
C GLY A 219 8.69 22.91 -9.38
N GLU A 220 8.02 23.17 -8.27
CA GLU A 220 8.62 23.38 -6.96
C GLU A 220 8.51 22.13 -6.06
N CYS A 221 8.16 20.95 -6.58
CA CYS A 221 8.06 19.75 -5.76
C CYS A 221 9.38 19.49 -5.00
N ARG A 222 9.27 19.13 -3.72
CA ARG A 222 10.37 18.64 -2.88
C ARG A 222 10.06 17.23 -2.40
N ASN A 223 11.10 16.45 -2.11
CA ASN A 223 10.95 15.12 -1.52
C ASN A 223 10.79 15.23 0.02
N ASP A 224 10.36 14.15 0.66
CA ASP A 224 10.12 14.13 2.11
C ASP A 224 11.41 14.35 2.92
N PHE A 225 12.57 13.94 2.39
CA PHE A 225 13.88 14.14 3.01
C PHE A 225 14.23 15.63 3.14
N ASP A 226 14.09 16.40 2.05
CA ASP A 226 14.32 17.83 2.02
C ASP A 226 13.31 18.57 2.91
N ILE A 227 12.02 18.20 2.84
CA ILE A 227 10.97 18.81 3.66
C ILE A 227 11.25 18.61 5.14
N CYS A 228 11.56 17.39 5.57
CA CYS A 228 11.85 17.09 6.97
C CYS A 228 13.14 17.75 7.44
N THR A 229 14.18 17.82 6.58
CA THR A 229 15.43 18.52 6.90
C THR A 229 15.19 20.01 7.15
N GLU A 230 14.39 20.65 6.31
CA GLU A 230 14.12 22.09 6.40
C GLU A 230 13.14 22.43 7.53
N LEU A 231 12.21 21.52 7.86
CA LEU A 231 11.39 21.61 9.07
C LEU A 231 12.23 21.44 10.33
N ALA A 232 13.14 20.47 10.36
CA ALA A 232 14.02 20.24 11.50
C ALA A 232 14.87 21.48 11.80
N ARG A 233 15.43 22.12 10.76
CA ARG A 233 16.17 23.38 10.87
C ARG A 233 15.31 24.48 11.48
N ARG A 234 14.09 24.69 10.97
CA ARG A 234 13.15 25.69 11.52
C ARG A 234 12.84 25.40 12.97
N LEU A 235 12.56 24.14 13.32
CA LEU A 235 12.18 23.71 14.66
C LEU A 235 13.35 23.68 15.65
N GLY A 236 14.58 23.93 15.21
CA GLY A 236 15.77 23.92 16.05
C GLY A 236 16.23 22.51 16.45
N ILE A 237 15.88 21.49 15.65
CA ILE A 237 16.29 20.10 15.90
C ILE A 237 17.72 19.92 15.41
N ALA A 238 18.67 19.91 16.34
CA ALA A 238 20.08 19.68 16.03
C ALA A 238 20.35 18.22 15.62
N GLY A 239 21.27 18.00 14.67
CA GLY A 239 21.72 16.66 14.27
C GLY A 239 20.68 15.82 13.52
N TYR A 240 19.60 16.44 13.00
CA TYR A 240 18.59 15.69 12.27
C TYR A 240 19.16 15.05 11.00
N ASN A 241 19.85 15.84 10.19
CA ASN A 241 20.49 15.40 8.95
C ASN A 241 21.84 16.13 8.74
N ASP A 242 22.88 15.35 8.46
CA ASP A 242 24.25 15.78 8.20
C ASP A 242 24.82 15.16 6.90
N LYS A 243 24.00 14.41 6.17
CA LYS A 243 24.40 13.62 4.99
C LYS A 243 23.56 13.97 3.77
N THR A 244 24.15 13.75 2.61
CA THR A 244 23.46 13.71 1.32
C THR A 244 22.58 12.47 1.20
N GLU A 245 21.65 12.47 0.23
CA GLU A 245 20.83 11.28 -0.06
C GLU A 245 21.68 10.04 -0.40
N ASP A 246 22.75 10.21 -1.18
CA ASP A 246 23.60 9.10 -1.61
C ASP A 246 24.38 8.50 -0.44
N GLU A 247 24.83 9.32 0.52
CA GLU A 247 25.49 8.84 1.75
C GLU A 247 24.51 8.07 2.63
N TRP A 248 23.29 8.58 2.83
CA TRP A 248 22.25 7.83 3.54
C TRP A 248 21.90 6.51 2.85
N LEU A 249 21.74 6.52 1.52
CA LEU A 249 21.43 5.30 0.79
C LEU A 249 22.56 4.27 0.90
N ARG A 250 23.84 4.67 0.84
CA ARG A 250 24.98 3.78 1.07
C ARG A 250 24.94 3.16 2.46
N GLU A 251 24.69 3.96 3.50
CA GLU A 251 24.63 3.47 4.87
C GLU A 251 23.44 2.54 5.11
N LEU A 252 22.24 2.96 4.70
CA LEU A 252 21.00 2.19 4.91
C LEU A 252 20.98 0.88 4.11
N THR A 253 21.71 0.81 3.00
CA THR A 253 21.77 -0.39 2.16
C THR A 253 23.02 -1.24 2.40
N GLY A 254 24.04 -0.75 3.11
CA GLY A 254 25.34 -1.42 3.23
C GLY A 254 25.32 -2.80 3.91
N GLY A 255 24.26 -3.13 4.66
CA GLY A 255 24.05 -4.48 5.21
C GLY A 255 23.51 -5.49 4.19
N VAL A 256 23.08 -5.05 3.01
CA VAL A 256 22.42 -5.86 1.98
C VAL A 256 23.08 -5.70 0.62
N ILE A 257 23.52 -4.50 0.26
CA ILE A 257 24.15 -4.16 -1.03
C ILE A 257 25.66 -4.07 -0.81
N ASP A 258 26.41 -4.99 -1.41
CA ASP A 258 27.86 -5.09 -1.26
C ASP A 258 28.65 -4.21 -2.24
N ASP A 259 28.02 -3.74 -3.33
CA ASP A 259 28.59 -2.84 -4.32
C ASP A 259 27.55 -1.78 -4.72
N PHE A 260 27.51 -0.70 -3.93
CA PHE A 260 26.57 0.39 -4.13
C PHE A 260 26.80 1.13 -5.45
N ASP A 261 28.04 1.26 -5.91
CA ASP A 261 28.34 2.00 -7.13
C ASP A 261 27.85 1.26 -8.36
N THR A 262 28.11 -0.04 -8.45
CA THR A 262 27.53 -0.89 -9.49
C THR A 262 26.01 -0.90 -9.41
N PHE A 263 25.44 -0.99 -8.20
CA PHE A 263 24.00 -0.88 -8.02
C PHE A 263 23.43 0.44 -8.55
N ARG A 264 24.05 1.57 -8.22
CA ARG A 264 23.65 2.92 -8.64
C ARG A 264 23.74 3.08 -10.16
N GLU A 265 24.75 2.48 -10.77
CA GLU A 265 24.94 2.47 -12.22
C GLU A 265 23.85 1.63 -12.90
N ARG A 266 23.67 0.37 -12.47
CA ARG A 266 22.80 -0.65 -13.09
C ARG A 266 21.31 -0.40 -12.82
N GLY A 267 20.97 0.06 -11.61
CA GLY A 267 19.64 0.52 -11.21
C GLY A 267 18.75 -0.54 -10.54
N LEU A 268 19.17 -1.80 -10.52
CA LEU A 268 18.48 -2.89 -9.83
C LEU A 268 19.50 -3.85 -9.21
N ALA A 269 19.19 -4.34 -8.01
CA ALA A 269 19.93 -5.40 -7.34
C ALA A 269 18.98 -6.56 -7.05
N ARG A 270 19.20 -7.71 -7.68
CA ARG A 270 18.49 -8.96 -7.37
C ARG A 270 19.29 -9.72 -6.35
N LEU A 271 18.69 -9.90 -5.17
CA LEU A 271 19.30 -10.71 -4.12
C LEU A 271 19.20 -12.20 -4.49
N PRO A 272 20.19 -13.01 -4.08
CA PRO A 272 20.11 -14.46 -4.27
C PRO A 272 18.89 -15.01 -3.53
N ALA A 273 18.36 -16.14 -4.01
CA ALA A 273 17.35 -16.88 -3.26
C ALA A 273 17.90 -17.26 -1.88
N PRO A 274 17.08 -17.24 -0.81
CA PRO A 274 17.50 -17.73 0.49
C PRO A 274 17.79 -19.24 0.42
N ASP A 275 18.69 -19.72 1.28
CA ASP A 275 19.09 -21.13 1.32
C ASP A 275 17.89 -22.07 1.64
N ASP A 276 16.85 -21.56 2.31
CA ASP A 276 15.57 -22.26 2.54
C ASP A 276 14.40 -21.34 2.18
N ALA A 277 13.98 -21.37 0.91
CA ALA A 277 12.88 -20.56 0.39
C ALA A 277 11.49 -21.05 0.85
N VAL A 278 11.40 -22.25 1.41
CA VAL A 278 10.12 -22.80 1.89
C VAL A 278 9.88 -22.30 3.31
N ALA A 279 8.78 -21.55 3.49
CA ALA A 279 8.38 -21.04 4.79
C ALA A 279 8.32 -22.17 5.85
N PHE A 280 8.92 -21.89 7.02
CA PHE A 280 9.01 -22.79 8.16
C PHE A 280 9.72 -24.13 7.93
N ALA A 281 10.44 -24.32 6.83
CA ALA A 281 11.00 -25.62 6.52
C ALA A 281 12.06 -26.09 7.52
N ARG A 282 12.87 -25.19 8.10
CA ARG A 282 13.78 -25.54 9.21
C ARG A 282 13.02 -25.98 10.47
N GLU A 283 11.95 -25.29 10.83
CA GLU A 283 11.12 -25.63 12.00
C GLU A 283 10.41 -26.97 11.81
N ILE A 284 10.04 -27.31 10.57
CA ILE A 284 9.39 -28.58 10.24
C ILE A 284 10.40 -29.74 10.15
N ARG A 285 11.59 -29.51 9.57
CA ARG A 285 12.61 -30.55 9.36
C ARG A 285 13.37 -30.90 10.64
N ASP A 286 13.59 -29.92 11.52
CA ASP A 286 14.31 -30.11 12.80
C ASP A 286 13.65 -29.30 13.93
N PRO A 287 12.45 -29.72 14.39
CA PRO A 287 11.68 -29.00 15.41
C PRO A 287 12.34 -28.99 16.79
N GLU A 288 13.27 -29.91 17.07
CA GLU A 288 13.97 -29.98 18.36
C GLU A 288 14.98 -28.83 18.49
N ARG A 289 15.69 -28.49 17.41
CA ARG A 289 16.66 -27.38 17.38
C ARG A 289 16.04 -26.07 16.95
N HIS A 290 14.95 -26.12 16.19
CA HIS A 290 14.25 -24.96 15.66
C HIS A 290 12.76 -24.99 16.04
N PRO A 291 12.42 -24.92 17.33
CA PRO A 291 11.02 -24.87 17.74
C PRO A 291 10.36 -23.56 17.29
N PHE A 292 9.05 -23.61 17.06
CA PHE A 292 8.26 -22.39 16.89
C PHE A 292 8.32 -21.55 18.16
N SER A 293 8.13 -20.23 18.02
CA SER A 293 8.14 -19.30 19.16
C SER A 293 6.84 -19.28 19.98
N THR A 294 6.00 -20.31 19.80
CA THR A 294 4.77 -20.53 20.56
C THR A 294 5.08 -21.11 21.94
N PRO A 295 4.16 -21.01 22.92
CA PRO A 295 4.31 -21.68 24.22
C PRO A 295 4.62 -23.18 24.12
N SER A 296 4.03 -23.88 23.15
CA SER A 296 4.26 -25.33 22.94
C SER A 296 5.52 -25.69 22.14
N GLY A 297 6.19 -24.71 21.52
CA GLY A 297 7.27 -24.96 20.56
C GLY A 297 6.80 -25.50 19.20
N LYS A 298 5.48 -25.57 18.96
CA LYS A 298 4.84 -26.16 17.76
C LYS A 298 3.89 -25.17 17.08
N ILE A 299 3.35 -25.55 15.93
CA ILE A 299 2.19 -24.86 15.34
C ILE A 299 0.98 -25.07 16.27
N GLU A 300 0.37 -23.98 16.74
CA GLU A 300 -0.76 -24.03 17.68
C GLU A 300 -2.10 -23.92 16.96
N ILE A 301 -2.78 -25.06 16.79
CA ILE A 301 -4.20 -25.10 16.38
C ILE A 301 -5.09 -24.57 17.52
N TYR A 302 -4.74 -24.90 18.76
CA TYR A 302 -5.26 -24.32 19.98
C TYR A 302 -4.20 -23.37 20.55
N SER A 303 -4.44 -22.07 20.49
CA SER A 303 -3.54 -21.03 20.97
C SER A 303 -3.55 -20.99 22.50
N MET A 304 -2.43 -21.39 23.11
CA MET A 304 -2.24 -21.32 24.56
C MET A 304 -2.22 -19.86 25.04
N THR A 305 -1.72 -18.95 24.21
CA THR A 305 -1.71 -17.51 24.46
C THR A 305 -3.13 -16.95 24.60
N LEU A 306 -4.02 -17.27 23.65
CA LEU A 306 -5.42 -16.84 23.73
C LEU A 306 -6.19 -17.54 24.83
N ALA A 307 -5.87 -18.80 25.14
CA ALA A 307 -6.51 -19.50 26.25
C ALA A 307 -6.22 -18.82 27.60
N ALA A 308 -5.00 -18.30 27.78
CA ALA A 308 -4.60 -17.56 28.97
C ALA A 308 -5.14 -16.12 28.99
N ARG A 309 -5.24 -15.47 27.82
CA ARG A 309 -5.73 -14.10 27.68
C ARG A 309 -6.66 -13.98 26.46
N PRO A 310 -7.95 -14.32 26.60
CA PRO A 310 -8.88 -14.38 25.48
C PRO A 310 -9.25 -12.99 24.93
N ASP A 311 -9.13 -11.93 25.74
CA ASP A 311 -9.31 -10.55 25.29
C ASP A 311 -7.99 -9.76 25.43
N PRO A 312 -7.07 -9.89 24.46
CA PRO A 312 -5.75 -9.27 24.56
C PRO A 312 -5.80 -7.75 24.49
N TYR A 313 -6.88 -7.15 23.98
CA TYR A 313 -6.95 -5.72 23.66
C TYR A 313 -8.10 -4.97 24.34
N GLY A 314 -8.95 -5.67 25.10
CA GLY A 314 -10.19 -5.09 25.65
C GLY A 314 -11.26 -4.86 24.56
N LEU A 315 -11.19 -5.62 23.45
CA LEU A 315 -12.03 -5.45 22.26
C LEU A 315 -13.00 -6.64 22.07
N GLY A 316 -13.07 -7.55 23.05
CA GLY A 316 -13.88 -8.75 23.00
C GLY A 316 -13.05 -10.03 23.05
N ALA A 317 -13.64 -11.09 23.60
CA ALA A 317 -12.98 -12.39 23.71
C ALA A 317 -12.84 -13.07 22.35
N ILE A 318 -11.68 -13.71 22.12
CA ILE A 318 -11.38 -14.54 20.96
C ILE A 318 -11.22 -15.97 21.44
N PRO A 319 -11.91 -16.94 20.82
CA PRO A 319 -11.71 -18.35 21.10
C PRO A 319 -10.26 -18.79 20.83
N PRO A 320 -9.66 -19.62 21.70
CA PRO A 320 -8.30 -20.10 21.50
C PRO A 320 -8.17 -21.11 20.34
N ILE A 321 -9.28 -21.57 19.79
CA ILE A 321 -9.34 -22.50 18.65
C ILE A 321 -10.22 -21.88 17.55
N PRO A 322 -9.94 -22.09 16.26
CA PRO A 322 -10.83 -21.64 15.20
C PRO A 322 -12.25 -22.18 15.38
N MET A 323 -13.21 -21.27 15.49
CA MET A 323 -14.63 -21.60 15.60
C MET A 323 -15.43 -20.74 14.64
N TRP A 324 -16.60 -21.23 14.26
CA TRP A 324 -17.59 -20.42 13.57
C TRP A 324 -18.11 -19.35 14.54
N ILE A 325 -18.01 -18.09 14.11
CA ILE A 325 -18.61 -16.94 14.80
C ILE A 325 -19.59 -16.33 13.81
N GLU A 326 -20.85 -16.22 14.22
CA GLU A 326 -21.90 -15.67 13.37
C GLU A 326 -21.66 -14.16 13.13
N ASP A 327 -21.93 -13.72 11.91
CA ASP A 327 -21.77 -12.31 11.53
C ASP A 327 -23.03 -11.53 11.89
N GLU A 328 -22.87 -10.27 12.30
CA GLU A 328 -24.00 -9.41 12.61
C GLU A 328 -24.62 -8.88 11.31
N ILE A 329 -25.70 -9.53 10.87
CA ILE A 329 -26.43 -9.16 9.65
C ILE A 329 -27.37 -7.98 9.94
N ASP A 330 -27.31 -6.94 9.11
CA ASP A 330 -28.29 -5.85 9.13
C ASP A 330 -29.42 -6.13 8.12
N ALA A 331 -30.56 -6.62 8.61
CA ALA A 331 -31.70 -6.97 7.75
C ALA A 331 -32.27 -5.79 6.93
N ARG A 332 -31.95 -4.54 7.29
CA ARG A 332 -32.35 -3.34 6.51
C ARG A 332 -31.52 -3.20 5.23
N TYR A 333 -30.36 -3.83 5.18
CA TYR A 333 -29.36 -3.71 4.12
C TYR A 333 -28.89 -5.12 3.71
N PRO A 334 -29.64 -5.82 2.85
CA PRO A 334 -29.51 -7.27 2.71
C PRO A 334 -28.25 -7.72 1.93
N LEU A 335 -27.51 -6.81 1.30
CA LEU A 335 -26.36 -7.16 0.47
C LEU A 335 -25.06 -7.00 1.25
N ARG A 336 -24.21 -8.03 1.22
CA ARG A 336 -22.86 -7.96 1.78
C ARG A 336 -21.94 -7.20 0.82
N LEU A 337 -21.27 -6.16 1.33
CA LEU A 337 -20.26 -5.43 0.60
C LEU A 337 -18.87 -6.02 0.87
N VAL A 338 -18.15 -6.34 -0.20
CA VAL A 338 -16.71 -6.62 -0.16
C VAL A 338 -15.94 -5.49 -0.87
N THR A 339 -14.75 -5.16 -0.36
CA THR A 339 -13.94 -4.06 -0.87
C THR A 339 -12.55 -4.52 -1.30
N PRO A 340 -12.44 -5.26 -2.42
CA PRO A 340 -11.16 -5.81 -2.87
C PRO A 340 -10.19 -4.71 -3.32
N LYS A 341 -8.92 -5.08 -3.46
CA LYS A 341 -7.90 -4.21 -4.07
C LYS A 341 -8.18 -4.05 -5.56
N SER A 342 -7.93 -2.84 -6.10
CA SER A 342 -7.94 -2.61 -7.54
C SER A 342 -6.67 -3.15 -8.21
N ARG A 343 -6.81 -3.60 -9.45
CA ARG A 343 -5.69 -3.94 -10.34
C ARG A 343 -5.04 -2.70 -10.96
N ALA A 344 -5.82 -1.64 -11.14
CA ALA A 344 -5.39 -0.35 -11.69
C ALA A 344 -4.82 0.62 -10.65
N ARG A 345 -5.09 0.43 -9.36
CA ARG A 345 -4.58 1.32 -8.30
C ARG A 345 -3.69 0.59 -7.30
N THR A 346 -2.92 1.38 -6.56
CA THR A 346 -2.39 0.94 -5.26
C THR A 346 -2.99 1.84 -4.19
N HIS A 347 -3.99 1.33 -3.48
CA HIS A 347 -4.82 2.16 -2.61
C HIS A 347 -5.40 3.34 -3.41
N SER A 348 -5.20 4.57 -2.95
CA SER A 348 -5.62 5.79 -3.64
C SER A 348 -4.65 6.27 -4.73
N ILE A 349 -3.51 5.61 -4.92
CA ILE A 349 -2.56 5.95 -5.97
C ILE A 349 -3.15 5.54 -7.33
N HIS A 350 -3.12 6.47 -8.29
CA HIS A 350 -3.64 6.37 -9.66
C HIS A 350 -5.16 6.50 -9.83
N ASP A 351 -5.90 6.96 -8.82
CA ASP A 351 -7.36 7.14 -8.94
C ASP A 351 -7.80 8.11 -10.05
N ASN A 352 -6.97 9.10 -10.35
CA ASN A 352 -7.26 10.11 -11.35
C ASN A 352 -6.67 9.81 -12.73
N GLN A 353 -6.39 8.55 -13.08
CA GLN A 353 -5.77 8.19 -14.35
C GLN A 353 -6.71 7.49 -15.33
N PRO A 354 -7.23 8.19 -16.36
CA PRO A 354 -8.15 7.59 -17.33
C PRO A 354 -7.60 6.34 -18.03
N ILE A 355 -6.28 6.26 -18.29
CA ILE A 355 -5.72 5.07 -18.95
C ILE A 355 -5.86 3.80 -18.10
N LEU A 356 -5.72 3.93 -16.77
CA LEU A 356 -5.83 2.78 -15.87
C LEU A 356 -7.28 2.43 -15.58
N SER A 357 -8.18 3.41 -15.54
CA SER A 357 -9.63 3.17 -15.43
C SER A 357 -10.17 2.34 -16.60
N ARG A 358 -9.52 2.35 -17.78
CA ARG A 358 -9.88 1.46 -18.90
C ARG A 358 -9.47 0.00 -18.66
N ALA A 359 -8.41 -0.24 -17.89
CA ALA A 359 -7.92 -1.58 -17.58
C ALA A 359 -8.72 -2.23 -16.43
N ASP A 360 -9.21 -1.44 -15.49
CA ASP A 360 -9.99 -1.89 -14.33
C ASP A 360 -10.93 -0.78 -13.85
N ALA A 361 -12.11 -0.68 -14.48
CA ALA A 361 -13.09 0.39 -14.31
C ALA A 361 -13.79 0.41 -12.95
N ASP A 362 -14.00 1.58 -12.36
CA ASP A 362 -14.69 1.72 -11.08
C ASP A 362 -16.19 1.53 -11.22
N GLU A 363 -16.62 0.31 -10.89
CA GLU A 363 -17.98 -0.19 -11.02
C GLU A 363 -18.35 -0.93 -9.73
N VAL A 364 -19.64 -0.97 -9.39
CA VAL A 364 -20.14 -1.90 -8.36
C VAL A 364 -20.55 -3.19 -9.03
N TRP A 365 -19.91 -4.30 -8.68
CA TRP A 365 -20.35 -5.60 -9.16
C TRP A 365 -21.60 -6.03 -8.40
N ILE A 366 -22.58 -6.53 -9.11
CA ILE A 366 -23.83 -7.08 -8.58
C ILE A 366 -24.21 -8.35 -9.35
N ASN A 367 -24.72 -9.34 -8.64
CA ASN A 367 -25.19 -10.58 -9.25
C ASN A 367 -26.39 -10.32 -10.18
N THR A 368 -26.51 -11.11 -11.25
CA THR A 368 -27.62 -11.02 -12.21
C THR A 368 -29.01 -11.12 -11.56
N ALA A 369 -29.19 -11.98 -10.57
CA ALA A 369 -30.47 -12.14 -9.86
C ALA A 369 -30.79 -10.93 -8.97
N ASP A 370 -29.80 -10.42 -8.22
CA ASP A 370 -29.98 -9.25 -7.35
C ASP A 370 -30.25 -7.97 -8.14
N ALA A 371 -29.61 -7.84 -9.31
CA ALA A 371 -29.84 -6.75 -10.24
C ALA A 371 -31.26 -6.80 -10.82
N ALA A 372 -31.70 -7.97 -11.29
CA ALA A 372 -33.05 -8.17 -11.82
C ALA A 372 -34.13 -7.85 -10.77
N ALA A 373 -33.94 -8.30 -9.52
CA ALA A 373 -34.85 -8.01 -8.41
C ALA A 373 -34.99 -6.51 -8.08
N ARG A 374 -34.00 -5.70 -8.49
CA ARG A 374 -33.94 -4.25 -8.24
C ARG A 374 -34.14 -3.40 -9.50
N GLY A 375 -34.44 -4.02 -10.65
CA GLY A 375 -34.58 -3.31 -11.93
C GLY A 375 -33.29 -2.62 -12.39
N ILE A 376 -32.12 -3.16 -12.03
CA ILE A 376 -30.81 -2.62 -12.39
C ILE A 376 -30.31 -3.28 -13.67
N VAL A 377 -29.84 -2.49 -14.63
CA VAL A 377 -29.21 -2.95 -15.87
C VAL A 377 -27.70 -2.65 -15.88
N ASP A 378 -26.94 -3.40 -16.69
CA ASP A 378 -25.49 -3.21 -16.80
C ASP A 378 -25.14 -1.80 -17.28
N GLY A 379 -24.11 -1.20 -16.69
CA GLY A 379 -23.68 0.18 -16.95
C GLY A 379 -24.56 1.27 -16.32
N GLN A 380 -25.72 0.92 -15.74
CA GLN A 380 -26.60 1.90 -15.10
C GLN A 380 -25.92 2.53 -13.90
N ARG A 381 -26.04 3.86 -13.76
CA ARG A 381 -25.58 4.55 -12.55
C ARG A 381 -26.49 4.19 -11.39
N VAL A 382 -25.89 3.69 -10.31
CA VAL A 382 -26.61 3.21 -9.12
C VAL A 382 -26.12 3.94 -7.88
N ARG A 383 -27.00 3.99 -6.88
CA ARG A 383 -26.71 4.45 -5.53
C ARG A 383 -26.54 3.25 -4.62
N VAL A 384 -25.36 3.09 -4.03
CA VAL A 384 -25.09 2.11 -2.97
C VAL A 384 -25.11 2.84 -1.64
N PHE A 385 -25.80 2.30 -0.64
CA PHE A 385 -26.06 3.04 0.59
C PHE A 385 -26.30 2.14 1.80
N ASN A 386 -26.08 2.74 2.97
CA ASN A 386 -26.61 2.28 4.25
C ASN A 386 -26.83 3.50 5.17
N ALA A 387 -27.03 3.27 6.47
CA ALA A 387 -27.29 4.34 7.43
C ALA A 387 -26.12 5.33 7.61
N ARG A 388 -24.89 4.98 7.19
CA ARG A 388 -23.69 5.81 7.37
C ARG A 388 -23.46 6.77 6.21
N GLY A 389 -23.78 6.35 5.00
CA GLY A 389 -23.48 7.14 3.82
C GLY A 389 -23.93 6.48 2.53
N THR A 390 -23.54 7.13 1.44
CA THR A 390 -23.89 6.69 0.10
C THR A 390 -22.79 7.02 -0.90
N THR A 391 -22.65 6.16 -1.90
CA THR A 391 -21.73 6.33 -3.02
C THR A 391 -22.42 5.98 -4.33
N HIS A 392 -22.02 6.67 -5.40
CA HIS A 392 -22.55 6.45 -6.75
C HIS A 392 -21.48 5.95 -7.71
N LEU A 393 -21.81 4.93 -8.48
CA LEU A 393 -20.95 4.36 -9.52
C LEU A 393 -21.79 3.55 -10.51
N PRO A 394 -21.28 3.25 -11.73
CA PRO A 394 -21.94 2.35 -12.66
C PRO A 394 -22.06 0.93 -12.08
N ALA A 395 -23.17 0.25 -12.35
CA ALA A 395 -23.36 -1.16 -12.05
C ALA A 395 -22.66 -2.03 -13.09
N ARG A 396 -21.98 -3.07 -12.61
CA ARG A 396 -21.48 -4.18 -13.42
C ARG A 396 -22.31 -5.41 -13.08
N VAL A 397 -23.27 -5.74 -13.93
CA VAL A 397 -24.15 -6.89 -13.75
C VAL A 397 -23.43 -8.15 -14.25
N THR A 398 -23.16 -9.10 -13.35
CA THR A 398 -22.34 -10.27 -13.68
C THR A 398 -22.68 -11.47 -12.81
N ASP A 399 -22.50 -12.67 -13.36
CA ASP A 399 -22.57 -13.95 -12.64
C ASP A 399 -21.25 -14.31 -11.92
N ARG A 400 -20.22 -13.47 -12.05
CA ARG A 400 -18.89 -13.66 -11.42
C ARG A 400 -18.84 -13.24 -9.95
N ILE A 401 -19.97 -12.87 -9.37
CA ILE A 401 -20.14 -12.54 -7.95
C ILE A 401 -21.35 -13.31 -7.40
N ALA A 402 -21.24 -13.79 -6.17
CA ALA A 402 -22.30 -14.59 -5.55
C ALA A 402 -23.59 -13.75 -5.34
N PRO A 403 -24.78 -14.35 -5.43
CA PRO A 403 -26.02 -13.71 -5.00
C PRO A 403 -25.91 -13.20 -3.54
N GLY A 404 -26.51 -12.06 -3.25
CA GLY A 404 -26.45 -11.38 -1.96
C GLY A 404 -25.14 -10.63 -1.69
N VAL A 405 -24.23 -10.54 -2.67
CA VAL A 405 -22.92 -9.89 -2.51
C VAL A 405 -22.73 -8.80 -3.57
N VAL A 406 -22.21 -7.65 -3.15
CA VAL A 406 -21.75 -6.57 -4.02
C VAL A 406 -20.27 -6.26 -3.76
N SER A 407 -19.58 -5.81 -4.79
CA SER A 407 -18.14 -5.50 -4.70
C SER A 407 -17.86 -4.08 -5.19
N ILE A 408 -17.18 -3.29 -4.36
CA ILE A 408 -16.67 -1.95 -4.71
C ILE A 408 -15.19 -1.92 -4.37
N LYS A 409 -14.33 -1.72 -5.37
CA LYS A 409 -12.87 -1.68 -5.15
C LYS A 409 -12.49 -0.54 -4.21
N GLU A 410 -11.55 -0.80 -3.31
CA GLU A 410 -11.02 0.25 -2.42
C GLU A 410 -10.19 1.30 -3.17
N GLY A 411 -9.97 2.43 -2.52
CA GLY A 411 -9.00 3.44 -2.93
C GLY A 411 -9.54 4.59 -3.78
N ALA A 412 -10.81 4.56 -4.17
CA ALA A 412 -11.42 5.69 -4.88
C ALA A 412 -11.38 6.98 -4.04
N TRP A 413 -11.02 8.11 -4.67
CA TRP A 413 -10.97 9.39 -3.96
C TRP A 413 -12.37 9.86 -3.61
N PHE A 414 -12.60 10.12 -2.33
CA PHE A 414 -13.85 10.68 -1.84
C PHE A 414 -14.15 12.01 -2.54
N THR A 415 -15.28 12.06 -3.24
CA THR A 415 -15.71 13.19 -4.06
C THR A 415 -17.19 13.48 -3.78
N PRO A 416 -17.46 14.25 -2.71
CA PRO A 416 -18.83 14.55 -2.30
C PRO A 416 -19.51 15.53 -3.26
N ASP A 417 -20.79 15.33 -3.51
CA ASP A 417 -21.67 16.36 -4.07
C ASP A 417 -22.10 17.38 -3.01
N ALA A 418 -22.98 18.32 -3.40
CA ALA A 418 -23.51 19.34 -2.50
C ALA A 418 -24.33 18.77 -1.32
N ALA A 419 -24.84 17.55 -1.42
CA ALA A 419 -25.55 16.84 -0.36
C ALA A 419 -24.62 15.98 0.51
N GLY A 420 -23.32 15.93 0.18
CA GLY A 420 -22.31 15.12 0.88
C GLY A 420 -22.24 13.67 0.43
N ALA A 421 -22.99 13.28 -0.61
CA ALA A 421 -22.95 11.93 -1.16
C ALA A 421 -21.72 11.73 -2.05
N ASP A 422 -21.02 10.60 -1.90
CA ASP A 422 -19.89 10.30 -2.78
C ASP A 422 -20.35 10.01 -4.20
N THR A 423 -19.60 10.51 -5.19
CA THR A 423 -19.94 10.42 -6.61
C THR A 423 -19.00 9.54 -7.42
N ARG A 424 -17.98 8.95 -6.79
CA ARG A 424 -16.86 8.26 -7.48
C ARG A 424 -16.57 6.85 -6.98
N GLY A 425 -17.38 6.28 -6.09
CA GLY A 425 -17.23 4.89 -5.65
C GLY A 425 -16.39 4.73 -4.40
N CYS A 426 -16.30 5.74 -3.53
CA CYS A 426 -15.52 5.66 -2.30
C CYS A 426 -16.18 4.71 -1.28
N ALA A 427 -15.83 3.42 -1.32
CA ALA A 427 -16.46 2.38 -0.50
C ALA A 427 -16.43 2.68 1.02
N ASN A 428 -15.40 3.38 1.50
CA ASN A 428 -15.24 3.68 2.93
C ASN A 428 -16.33 4.58 3.52
N VAL A 429 -17.13 5.27 2.69
CA VAL A 429 -18.32 6.00 3.19
C VAL A 429 -19.41 5.07 3.73
N LEU A 430 -19.33 3.77 3.42
CA LEU A 430 -20.29 2.74 3.81
C LEU A 430 -19.79 1.91 5.00
N ILE A 431 -18.50 1.95 5.32
CA ILE A 431 -17.88 1.05 6.30
C ILE A 431 -18.09 1.58 7.72
N ALA A 432 -18.37 0.67 8.66
CA ALA A 432 -18.47 1.03 10.07
C ALA A 432 -17.08 1.29 10.67
N ASP A 433 -16.94 2.36 11.44
CA ASP A 433 -15.75 2.64 12.22
C ASP A 433 -15.75 1.79 13.49
N ARG A 434 -15.38 0.51 13.34
CA ARG A 434 -15.26 -0.46 14.43
C ARG A 434 -13.99 -1.28 14.28
N THR A 435 -13.52 -1.83 15.39
CA THR A 435 -12.37 -2.72 15.43
C THR A 435 -12.82 -4.13 15.81
N SER A 436 -12.25 -5.15 15.18
CA SER A 436 -12.46 -6.53 15.60
C SER A 436 -11.75 -6.82 16.93
N PRO A 437 -12.12 -7.90 17.65
CA PRO A 437 -11.38 -8.36 18.82
C PRO A 437 -9.88 -8.52 18.59
N ALA A 438 -9.44 -8.77 17.34
CA ALA A 438 -8.04 -8.92 16.96
C ALA A 438 -7.31 -7.58 16.70
N GLY A 439 -7.95 -6.43 16.96
CA GLY A 439 -7.37 -5.12 16.71
C GLY A 439 -7.42 -4.67 15.25
N ALA A 440 -8.11 -5.40 14.37
CA ALA A 440 -8.16 -5.13 12.93
C ALA A 440 -9.45 -4.41 12.51
N ALA A 441 -9.38 -3.55 11.50
CA ALA A 441 -10.57 -2.95 10.89
C ALA A 441 -11.27 -3.95 9.94
N PRO A 442 -12.55 -4.29 10.16
CA PRO A 442 -13.27 -5.31 9.41
C PRO A 442 -13.93 -4.75 8.14
N PHE A 443 -13.13 -4.18 7.23
CA PHE A 443 -13.63 -3.49 6.02
C PHE A 443 -14.55 -4.33 5.12
N ASN A 444 -14.37 -5.66 5.10
CA ASN A 444 -15.17 -6.57 4.27
C ASN A 444 -16.38 -7.18 5.01
N SER A 445 -16.69 -6.70 6.22
CA SER A 445 -17.87 -7.07 7.00
C SER A 445 -18.83 -5.87 7.06
N CYS A 446 -19.43 -5.56 5.91
CA CYS A 446 -20.34 -4.44 5.73
C CYS A 446 -21.59 -4.89 4.98
N PHE A 447 -22.72 -4.28 5.32
CA PHE A 447 -24.03 -4.53 4.73
C PHE A 447 -24.58 -3.24 4.12
N VAL A 448 -25.14 -3.37 2.92
CA VAL A 448 -25.62 -2.27 2.09
C VAL A 448 -26.90 -2.68 1.36
N ASP A 449 -27.58 -1.69 0.79
CA ASP A 449 -28.50 -1.92 -0.32
C ASP A 449 -28.10 -1.06 -1.52
N ILE A 450 -28.69 -1.38 -2.67
CA ILE A 450 -28.39 -0.76 -3.95
C ILE A 450 -29.69 -0.46 -4.69
N ALA A 451 -29.76 0.70 -5.32
CA ALA A 451 -30.91 1.11 -6.12
C ALA A 451 -30.45 1.90 -7.35
N PRO A 452 -31.26 1.99 -8.42
CA PRO A 452 -31.07 2.99 -9.46
C PRO A 452 -30.80 4.37 -8.86
N ALA A 453 -29.79 5.08 -9.36
CA ALA A 453 -29.61 6.48 -8.99
C ALA A 453 -30.80 7.29 -9.54
N LEU A 454 -31.33 8.21 -8.73
CA LEU A 454 -32.35 9.15 -9.22
C LEU A 454 -31.71 10.07 -10.28
N PRO A 455 -32.47 10.50 -11.30
CA PRO A 455 -31.98 11.38 -12.37
C PRO A 455 -31.33 12.67 -11.89
#